data_AF-A0AAW7R060-F1
#
_entry.id   AF-A0AAW7R060-F1
#
_cell.length_a   1.000
_cell.length_b   1.000
_cell.length_c   1.000
_cell.angle_alpha   90.00
_cell.angle_beta   90.00
_cell.angle_gamma   90.00
#
_symmetry.space_group_name_H-M   'P 1'
#
loop_
_entity.id
_entity.type
_entity.pdbx_description
1 polymer ?
#
loop_
_entity_poly.entity_id
_entity_poly.type
_entity_poly.pdbx_seq_one_letter_code
_entity_poly.pdbx_strand_id
1 'polypeptide(L)'
;MAKLNGLFLPLFAALGLLVGCSPATVSDDSALQRVQQVNLMHLPNADWKVSEGTLQLSFCRNKINDALLATEEDLNRWRLVQEPSALPQRRQRGLAELAALYSEHGVLLWQEWGTVSSQSYRVATAREKPMPSLLDALARLGRDKRICFSALDSSSEEN
;
A
#
# COMPACT_ATOMS: atom_id res chain seq x y z
N MET A 1 38.95 47.13 -51.92
CA MET A 1 37.49 46.90 -52.06
C MET A 1 37.07 45.88 -51.01
N ALA A 2 35.89 46.08 -50.43
CA ALA A 2 35.37 45.45 -49.23
C ALA A 2 34.95 43.97 -49.41
N LYS A 3 34.98 43.17 -48.33
CA LYS A 3 33.79 42.82 -47.52
C LYS A 3 34.09 41.83 -46.39
N LEU A 4 33.38 42.06 -45.30
CA LEU A 4 33.23 41.35 -44.03
C LEU A 4 32.57 39.96 -44.21
N ASN A 5 32.86 39.04 -43.26
CA ASN A 5 31.93 38.13 -42.54
C ASN A 5 32.71 36.85 -42.17
N GLY A 6 32.98 36.52 -40.91
CA GLY A 6 32.10 36.61 -39.75
C GLY A 6 31.27 35.32 -39.67
N LEU A 7 31.86 34.23 -39.16
CA LEU A 7 31.12 33.03 -38.81
C LEU A 7 31.54 32.58 -37.39
N PHE A 8 30.91 33.23 -36.40
CA PHE A 8 30.74 32.69 -35.06
C PHE A 8 29.80 31.48 -35.18
N LEU A 9 30.30 30.26 -34.96
CA LEU A 9 29.45 29.08 -34.78
C LEU A 9 29.14 28.94 -33.27
N PRO A 10 27.87 28.87 -32.85
CA PRO A 10 27.48 28.98 -31.46
C PRO A 10 27.70 27.66 -30.68
N LEU A 11 28.43 27.80 -29.58
CA LEU A 11 28.56 26.86 -28.46
C LEU A 11 27.26 26.84 -27.64
N PHE A 12 26.16 26.24 -28.13
CA PHE A 12 24.92 26.10 -27.36
C PHE A 12 24.07 24.93 -27.88
N ALA A 13 24.49 23.69 -27.62
CA ALA A 13 23.67 22.51 -27.98
C ALA A 13 23.92 21.27 -27.11
N ALA A 14 24.19 21.44 -25.81
CA ALA A 14 24.48 20.30 -24.92
C ALA A 14 23.86 20.39 -23.51
N LEU A 15 22.75 21.12 -23.35
CA LEU A 15 21.94 21.08 -22.11
C LEU A 15 20.49 20.76 -22.48
N GLY A 16 20.12 19.49 -22.50
CA GLY A 16 18.74 19.11 -22.83
C GLY A 16 18.36 17.64 -22.60
N LEU A 17 19.12 16.89 -21.80
CA LEU A 17 18.82 15.48 -21.51
C LEU A 17 18.79 15.17 -20.00
N LEU A 18 18.27 16.10 -19.21
CA LEU A 18 17.74 15.81 -17.87
C LEU A 18 16.22 15.75 -17.98
N VAL A 19 15.73 14.77 -18.75
CA VAL A 19 14.31 14.41 -18.72
C VAL A 19 14.10 13.75 -17.36
N GLY A 20 13.52 14.50 -16.44
CA GLY A 20 13.18 14.00 -15.12
C GLY A 20 12.35 12.73 -15.24
N CYS A 21 12.76 11.68 -14.53
CA CYS A 21 11.88 10.60 -14.13
C CYS A 21 10.77 11.23 -13.27
N SER A 22 9.67 11.66 -13.88
CA SER A 22 8.45 11.89 -13.15
C SER A 22 7.94 10.52 -12.69
N PRO A 23 7.82 10.25 -11.38
CA PRO A 23 7.17 9.03 -10.93
C PRO A 23 5.76 9.07 -11.51
N ALA A 24 5.39 8.01 -12.24
CA ALA A 24 4.02 7.86 -12.71
C ALA A 24 3.12 7.92 -11.48
N THR A 25 2.34 8.99 -11.36
CA THR A 25 1.31 9.13 -10.33
C THR A 25 0.30 8.03 -10.60
N VAL A 26 0.46 6.91 -9.89
CA VAL A 26 -0.54 5.85 -9.81
C VAL A 26 -1.81 6.53 -9.31
N SER A 27 -2.80 6.69 -10.20
CA SER A 27 -4.08 7.33 -9.86
C SER A 27 -4.64 6.70 -8.57
N ASP A 28 -5.10 7.51 -7.61
CA ASP A 28 -5.65 7.02 -6.34
C ASP A 28 -6.77 5.98 -6.52
N ASP A 29 -7.54 6.07 -7.62
CA ASP A 29 -8.57 5.09 -7.98
C ASP A 29 -7.99 3.69 -8.20
N SER A 30 -6.76 3.60 -8.73
CA SER A 30 -6.08 2.33 -8.95
C SER A 30 -5.52 1.72 -7.66
N ALA A 31 -5.13 2.55 -6.69
CA ALA A 31 -4.71 2.08 -5.36
C ALA A 31 -5.92 1.52 -4.58
N LEU A 32 -7.07 2.20 -4.64
CA LEU A 32 -8.29 1.73 -4.02
C LEU A 32 -8.77 0.40 -4.61
N GLN A 33 -8.83 0.30 -5.94
CA GLN A 33 -9.19 -0.94 -6.62
C GLN A 33 -8.25 -2.09 -6.22
N ARG A 34 -6.94 -1.83 -6.13
CA ARG A 34 -5.96 -2.84 -5.71
C ARG A 34 -6.20 -3.32 -4.28
N VAL A 35 -6.42 -2.40 -3.35
CA VAL A 35 -6.69 -2.74 -1.94
C VAL A 35 -8.02 -3.48 -1.79
N GLN A 36 -9.07 -3.05 -2.49
CA GLN A 36 -10.37 -3.74 -2.49
C GLN A 36 -10.25 -5.16 -3.04
N GLN A 37 -9.51 -5.34 -4.14
CA GLN A 37 -9.23 -6.64 -4.72
C GLN A 37 -8.52 -7.55 -3.71
N VAL A 38 -7.42 -7.08 -3.11
CA VAL A 38 -6.67 -7.87 -2.11
C VAL A 38 -7.52 -8.17 -0.87
N ASN A 39 -8.33 -7.22 -0.39
CA ASN A 39 -9.23 -7.43 0.73
C ASN A 39 -10.19 -8.62 0.51
N LEU A 40 -10.66 -8.82 -0.72
CA LEU A 40 -11.60 -9.88 -1.08
C LEU A 40 -10.93 -11.20 -1.50
N MET A 41 -9.61 -11.25 -1.59
CA MET A 41 -8.89 -12.48 -1.93
C MET A 41 -8.62 -13.34 -0.69
N HIS A 42 -8.77 -14.66 -0.86
CA HIS A 42 -8.11 -15.63 -0.01
C HIS A 42 -6.62 -15.68 -0.39
N LEU A 43 -5.76 -15.32 0.56
CA LEU A 43 -4.31 -15.33 0.42
C LEU A 43 -3.67 -16.28 1.46
N PRO A 44 -2.54 -16.93 1.14
CA PRO A 44 -1.86 -16.94 -0.16
C PRO A 44 -2.65 -17.73 -1.21
N ASN A 45 -2.37 -17.50 -2.50
CA ASN A 45 -2.93 -18.26 -3.61
C ASN A 45 -1.91 -18.42 -4.76
N ALA A 46 -2.39 -18.82 -5.95
CA ALA A 46 -1.54 -19.03 -7.13
C ALA A 46 -0.77 -17.76 -7.54
N ASP A 47 -1.41 -16.59 -7.48
CA ASP A 47 -0.85 -15.34 -8.00
C ASP A 47 -0.29 -14.43 -6.90
N TRP A 48 -0.60 -14.71 -5.65
CA TRP A 48 -0.28 -13.84 -4.52
C TRP A 48 0.32 -14.61 -3.35
N LYS A 49 1.22 -13.94 -2.64
CA LYS A 49 1.83 -14.39 -1.39
C LYS A 49 1.74 -13.31 -0.33
N VAL A 50 1.88 -13.72 0.93
CA VAL A 50 1.81 -12.85 2.10
C VAL A 50 3.06 -13.07 2.98
N SER A 51 3.51 -12.03 3.68
CA SER A 51 4.67 -12.07 4.59
C SER A 51 4.49 -13.12 5.67
N GLU A 52 5.53 -13.86 6.07
CA GLU A 52 5.40 -14.90 7.12
C GLU A 52 4.91 -14.34 8.46
N GLY A 53 5.41 -13.17 8.86
CA GLY A 53 4.96 -12.47 10.06
C GLY A 53 3.83 -11.47 9.82
N THR A 54 3.35 -10.93 10.94
CA THR A 54 2.18 -10.05 11.02
C THR A 54 2.59 -8.66 11.55
N LEU A 55 1.98 -7.63 10.96
CA LEU A 55 2.01 -6.25 11.42
C LEU A 55 0.77 -5.98 12.25
N GLN A 56 0.95 -5.51 13.48
CA GLN A 56 -0.13 -4.89 14.24
C GLN A 56 -0.08 -3.37 14.06
N LEU A 57 -1.20 -2.78 13.65
CA LEU A 57 -1.33 -1.35 13.43
C LEU A 57 -2.54 -0.79 14.18
N SER A 58 -2.36 0.35 14.85
CA SER A 58 -3.48 1.15 15.38
C SER A 58 -3.45 2.54 14.75
N PHE A 59 -4.58 2.93 14.19
CA PHE A 59 -4.75 4.28 13.65
C PHE A 59 -4.99 5.28 14.77
N CYS A 60 -4.43 6.49 14.65
CA CYS A 60 -4.55 7.57 15.61
C CYS A 60 -5.99 8.06 15.86
N ARG A 61 -6.90 7.73 14.94
CA ARG A 61 -8.32 8.09 15.04
C ARG A 61 -9.15 6.81 15.11
N ASN A 62 -9.90 6.66 16.20
CA ASN A 62 -10.76 5.49 16.42
C ASN A 62 -11.70 5.21 15.24
N LYS A 63 -12.18 6.25 14.54
CA LYS A 63 -13.07 6.07 13.37
C LYS A 63 -12.50 5.18 12.26
N ILE A 64 -11.17 5.13 12.09
CA ILE A 64 -10.54 4.27 11.08
C ILE A 64 -10.42 2.84 11.60
N ASN A 65 -10.05 2.66 12.88
CA ASN A 65 -10.10 1.34 13.51
C ASN A 65 -11.53 0.77 13.48
N ASP A 66 -12.55 1.58 13.78
CA ASP A 66 -13.97 1.19 13.71
C ASP A 66 -14.45 0.89 12.28
N ALA A 67 -13.90 1.59 11.28
CA ALA A 67 -14.17 1.34 9.88
C ALA A 67 -13.55 0.02 9.40
N LEU A 68 -12.41 -0.36 9.96
CA LEU A 68 -11.65 -1.58 9.65
C LEU A 68 -11.95 -2.74 10.60
N LEU A 69 -12.77 -2.52 11.63
CA LEU A 69 -13.25 -3.54 12.56
C LEU A 69 -13.95 -4.67 11.80
N ALA A 70 -13.34 -5.84 11.83
CA ALA A 70 -13.84 -7.06 11.25
C ALA A 70 -13.23 -8.25 11.99
N THR A 71 -14.05 -9.23 12.35
CA THR A 71 -13.54 -10.52 12.82
C THR A 71 -12.94 -11.30 11.65
N GLU A 72 -12.19 -12.36 11.94
CA GLU A 72 -11.74 -13.27 10.90
C GLU A 72 -12.92 -13.86 10.10
N GLU A 73 -14.02 -14.20 10.79
CA GLU A 73 -15.25 -14.71 10.17
C GLU A 73 -15.86 -13.68 9.20
N ASP A 74 -15.94 -12.41 9.59
CA ASP A 74 -16.44 -11.33 8.72
C ASP A 74 -15.61 -11.23 7.44
N LEU A 75 -14.27 -11.27 7.58
CA LEU A 75 -13.33 -11.19 6.46
C LEU A 75 -13.46 -12.40 5.54
N ASN A 76 -13.52 -13.61 6.10
CA ASN A 76 -13.69 -14.85 5.35
C ASN A 76 -15.03 -14.88 4.60
N ARG A 77 -16.11 -14.42 5.23
CA ARG A 77 -17.41 -14.29 4.56
C ARG A 77 -17.34 -13.35 3.37
N TRP A 78 -16.71 -12.18 3.49
CA TRP A 78 -16.57 -11.26 2.36
C TRP A 78 -15.68 -11.82 1.24
N ARG A 79 -14.61 -12.54 1.59
CA ARG A 79 -13.73 -13.20 0.61
C ARG A 79 -14.39 -14.37 -0.10
N LEU A 80 -15.34 -15.04 0.55
CA LEU A 80 -16.13 -16.09 -0.09
C LEU A 80 -17.10 -15.48 -1.12
N VAL A 81 -17.72 -14.35 -0.79
CA VAL A 81 -18.68 -13.67 -1.67
C VAL A 81 -17.99 -12.97 -2.85
N GLN A 82 -16.79 -12.42 -2.66
CA GLN A 82 -15.99 -11.70 -3.68
C GLN A 82 -16.70 -10.50 -4.35
N GLU A 83 -17.78 -10.00 -3.78
CA GLU A 83 -18.51 -8.83 -4.29
C GLU A 83 -18.26 -7.59 -3.41
N PRO A 84 -17.67 -6.50 -3.95
CA PRO A 84 -17.46 -5.26 -3.19
C PRO A 84 -18.73 -4.64 -2.62
N SER A 85 -19.89 -4.90 -3.25
CA SER A 85 -21.20 -4.43 -2.80
C SER A 85 -21.67 -5.10 -1.50
N ALA A 86 -21.11 -6.26 -1.13
CA ALA A 86 -21.38 -6.95 0.13
C ALA A 86 -20.62 -6.34 1.32
N LEU A 87 -19.66 -5.45 1.06
CA LEU A 87 -18.91 -4.78 2.13
C LEU A 87 -19.76 -3.68 2.78
N PRO A 88 -19.80 -3.60 4.13
CA PRO A 88 -20.46 -2.49 4.82
C PRO A 88 -19.88 -1.14 4.38
N GLN A 89 -20.70 -0.08 4.32
CA GLN A 89 -20.25 1.25 3.93
C GLN A 89 -19.08 1.76 4.80
N ARG A 90 -19.06 1.43 6.09
CA ARG A 90 -17.93 1.75 6.98
C ARG A 90 -16.62 1.11 6.50
N ARG A 91 -16.68 -0.12 5.99
CA ARG A 91 -15.52 -0.87 5.49
C ARG A 91 -14.91 -0.18 4.28
N GLN A 92 -15.74 0.33 3.37
CA GLN A 92 -15.26 1.08 2.19
C GLN A 92 -14.43 2.30 2.59
N ARG A 93 -14.83 3.03 3.64
CA ARG A 93 -14.03 4.15 4.18
C ARG A 93 -12.69 3.67 4.75
N GLY A 94 -12.69 2.56 5.48
CA GLY A 94 -11.46 1.96 5.98
C GLY A 94 -10.52 1.53 4.84
N LEU A 95 -11.05 0.90 3.80
CA LEU A 95 -10.27 0.49 2.63
C LEU A 95 -9.71 1.69 1.86
N ALA A 96 -10.40 2.83 1.85
CA ALA A 96 -9.87 4.07 1.28
C ALA A 96 -8.64 4.60 2.04
N GLU A 97 -8.64 4.51 3.38
CA GLU A 97 -7.44 4.85 4.16
C GLU A 97 -6.28 3.88 3.92
N LEU A 98 -6.57 2.58 3.81
CA LEU A 98 -5.56 1.58 3.44
C LEU A 98 -5.01 1.81 2.03
N ALA A 99 -5.86 2.27 1.09
CA ALA A 99 -5.44 2.64 -0.26
C ALA A 99 -4.51 3.85 -0.27
N ALA A 100 -4.81 4.87 0.55
CA ALA A 100 -3.93 6.03 0.71
C ALA A 100 -2.57 5.63 1.32
N LEU A 101 -2.56 4.75 2.33
CA LEU A 101 -1.31 4.17 2.85
C LEU A 101 -0.54 3.38 1.79
N TYR A 102 -1.23 2.58 0.97
CA TYR A 102 -0.60 1.82 -0.10
C TYR A 102 0.01 2.74 -1.17
N SER A 103 -0.72 3.76 -1.59
CA SER A 103 -0.27 4.77 -2.57
C SER A 103 1.00 5.48 -2.10
N GLU A 104 1.05 5.87 -0.82
CA GLU A 104 2.18 6.62 -0.26
C GLU A 104 3.41 5.75 0.06
N HIS A 105 3.21 4.53 0.58
CA HIS A 105 4.30 3.70 1.14
C HIS A 105 4.67 2.48 0.30
N GLY A 106 3.82 2.13 -0.68
CA GLY A 106 3.96 0.92 -1.49
C GLY A 106 3.78 -0.37 -0.70
N VAL A 107 3.16 -0.33 0.48
CA VAL A 107 2.90 -1.49 1.34
C VAL A 107 1.45 -1.91 1.20
N LEU A 108 1.21 -3.06 0.58
CA LEU A 108 -0.13 -3.59 0.37
C LEU A 108 -0.51 -4.50 1.54
N LEU A 109 -1.50 -4.11 2.32
CA LEU A 109 -1.90 -4.80 3.54
C LEU A 109 -3.08 -5.74 3.28
N TRP A 110 -2.99 -6.97 3.79
CA TRP A 110 -4.07 -7.95 3.82
C TRP A 110 -4.44 -8.24 5.27
N GLN A 111 -5.68 -7.96 5.66
CA GLN A 111 -6.10 -8.01 7.06
C GLN A 111 -6.39 -9.43 7.52
N GLU A 112 -5.92 -9.83 8.68
CA GLU A 112 -6.27 -11.12 9.30
C GLU A 112 -7.48 -10.97 10.21
N TRP A 113 -7.49 -9.91 11.00
CA TRP A 113 -8.60 -9.51 11.87
C TRP A 113 -8.42 -8.05 12.33
N GLY A 114 -9.42 -7.50 13.02
CA GLY A 114 -9.35 -6.17 13.59
C GLY A 114 -10.27 -5.98 14.79
N THR A 115 -9.87 -5.11 15.70
CA THR A 115 -10.67 -4.64 16.84
C THR A 115 -10.91 -3.13 16.71
N VAL A 116 -11.56 -2.53 17.72
CA VAL A 116 -11.73 -1.06 17.77
C VAL A 116 -10.42 -0.31 18.06
N SER A 117 -9.36 -1.02 18.49
CA SER A 117 -8.10 -0.41 18.93
C SER A 117 -6.88 -0.88 18.16
N SER A 118 -6.91 -2.04 17.50
CA SER A 118 -5.76 -2.59 16.77
C SER A 118 -6.22 -3.46 15.60
N GLN A 119 -5.46 -3.44 14.52
CA GLN A 119 -5.69 -4.23 13.32
C GLN A 119 -4.48 -5.13 13.08
N SER A 120 -4.73 -6.37 12.67
CA SER A 120 -3.70 -7.35 12.31
C SER A 120 -3.63 -7.50 10.78
N TYR A 121 -2.42 -7.36 10.23
CA TYR A 121 -2.18 -7.43 8.79
C TYR A 121 -0.97 -8.28 8.44
N ARG A 122 -1.05 -8.96 7.29
CA ARG A 122 0.14 -9.44 6.57
C ARG A 122 0.41 -8.54 5.38
N VAL A 123 1.67 -8.47 4.93
CA VAL A 123 2.03 -7.74 3.71
C VAL A 123 1.79 -8.65 2.51
N ALA A 124 0.91 -8.24 1.61
CA ALA A 124 0.61 -8.96 0.37
C ALA A 124 1.48 -8.48 -0.78
N THR A 125 1.93 -9.41 -1.61
CA THR A 125 2.63 -9.11 -2.87
C THR A 125 2.33 -10.17 -3.92
N ALA A 126 2.46 -9.79 -5.19
CA ALA A 126 2.32 -10.72 -6.30
C ALA A 126 3.43 -11.79 -6.23
N ARG A 127 3.13 -13.01 -6.65
CA ARG A 127 4.00 -14.17 -6.42
C ARG A 127 5.36 -14.02 -7.09
N GLU A 128 5.41 -13.41 -8.26
CA GLU A 128 6.61 -13.11 -9.05
C GLU A 128 7.48 -12.00 -8.46
N LYS A 129 6.92 -11.14 -7.60
CA LYS A 129 7.67 -10.05 -6.97
C LYS A 129 8.42 -10.52 -5.73
N PRO A 130 9.57 -9.92 -5.37
CA PRO A 130 10.20 -10.20 -4.09
C PRO A 130 9.26 -9.86 -2.93
N MET A 131 9.35 -10.65 -1.84
CA MET A 131 8.60 -10.34 -0.62
C MET A 131 9.20 -9.08 0.02
N PRO A 132 8.40 -8.04 0.32
CA PRO A 132 8.89 -6.88 1.06
C PRO A 132 9.38 -7.28 2.46
N SER A 133 10.46 -6.65 2.92
CA SER A 133 10.92 -6.78 4.31
C SER A 133 9.84 -6.26 5.26
N LEU A 134 9.45 -7.07 6.23
CA LEU A 134 8.47 -6.66 7.26
C LEU A 134 9.00 -5.49 8.11
N LEU A 135 10.30 -5.50 8.41
CA LEU A 135 10.93 -4.39 9.13
C LEU A 135 10.90 -3.09 8.33
N ASP A 136 11.12 -3.17 7.01
CA ASP A 136 11.04 -1.98 6.15
C ASP A 136 9.60 -1.49 6.02
N ALA A 137 8.64 -2.41 5.87
CA ALA A 137 7.22 -2.08 5.84
C ALA A 137 6.78 -1.40 7.14
N LEU A 138 7.18 -1.94 8.29
CA LEU A 138 6.94 -1.35 9.60
C LEU A 138 7.59 0.03 9.72
N ALA A 139 8.84 0.18 9.29
CA ALA A 139 9.56 1.46 9.37
C ALA A 139 8.96 2.55 8.46
N ARG A 140 8.33 2.18 7.35
CA ARG A 140 7.58 3.12 6.48
C ARG A 140 6.25 3.49 7.12
N LEU A 141 5.45 2.50 7.48
CA LEU A 141 4.11 2.70 8.05
C LEU A 141 4.15 3.37 9.43
N GLY A 142 5.07 2.96 10.32
CA GLY A 142 5.18 3.51 11.67
C GLY A 142 5.61 4.98 11.73
N ARG A 143 6.07 5.57 10.61
CA ARG A 143 6.34 7.01 10.49
C ARG A 143 5.15 7.79 9.92
N ASP A 144 4.10 7.10 9.48
CA ASP A 144 2.89 7.74 8.96
C ASP A 144 2.09 8.36 10.11
N LYS A 145 1.77 9.65 9.99
CA LYS A 145 1.01 10.40 11.00
C LYS A 145 -0.40 9.87 11.29
N ARG A 146 -0.95 9.00 10.43
CA ARG A 146 -2.24 8.32 10.64
C ARG A 146 -2.11 7.14 11.60
N ILE A 147 -0.90 6.60 11.77
CA ILE A 147 -0.62 5.42 12.59
C ILE A 147 -0.03 5.88 13.92
N CYS A 148 -0.67 5.48 15.02
CA CYS A 148 -0.24 5.84 16.39
C CYS A 148 0.46 4.69 17.10
N PHE A 149 0.26 3.47 16.62
CA PHE A 149 0.98 2.30 17.09
C PHE A 149 1.25 1.37 15.91
N SER A 150 2.45 0.83 15.87
CA SER A 150 2.86 -0.18 14.91
C SER A 150 3.86 -1.13 15.56
N ALA A 151 3.64 -2.44 15.43
CA ALA A 151 4.55 -3.46 15.92
C ALA A 151 4.57 -4.68 14.99
N LEU A 152 5.62 -5.49 15.10
CA LEU A 152 5.59 -6.86 14.61
C LEU A 152 4.91 -7.72 15.68
N ASP A 153 3.97 -8.57 15.28
CA ASP A 153 3.43 -9.59 16.16
C ASP A 153 4.45 -10.74 16.25
N SER A 154 5.04 -10.94 17.43
CA SER A 154 6.03 -11.99 17.68
C SER A 154 5.41 -13.30 18.18
N SER A 155 4.08 -13.44 18.12
CA SER A 155 3.38 -14.66 18.58
C SER A 155 3.66 -15.93 17.77
N SER A 156 4.58 -15.89 16.80
CA SER A 156 5.02 -17.05 16.00
C SER A 156 6.23 -17.81 16.58
N GLU A 157 6.78 -17.41 17.73
CA GLU A 157 7.98 -18.04 18.34
C GLU A 157 7.68 -19.14 19.39
N GLU A 158 6.42 -19.57 19.55
CA GLU A 158 6.07 -20.76 20.36
C GLU A 158 5.69 -21.93 19.44
N ASN A 159 6.69 -22.73 19.05
CA ASN A 159 6.55 -24.14 18.69
C ASN A 159 7.86 -24.88 18.95
#